data_AF-A0A520IT98-F1
#
_entry.id   AF-A0A520IT98-F1
#
_cell.length_a   1.000
_cell.length_b   1.000
_cell.length_c   1.000
_cell.angle_alpha   90.00
_cell.angle_beta   90.00
_cell.angle_gamma   90.00
#
_symmetry.space_group_name_H-M   'P 1'
#
loop_
_entity.id
_entity.type
_entity.pdbx_description
1 polymer ?
#
loop_
_entity_poly.entity_id
_entity_poly.type
_entity_poly.pdbx_seq_one_letter_code
_entity_poly.pdbx_strand_id
1 'polypeptide(L)'
;MVPKSEKRFIRLNLITIVVTLLLILAGGIVRSTGSGMGCPDWPKCFDQYIPPTSVSQLPADYKEKYVAERVAKNERFAKTLEKMGKAHLADSIRHDASILMPETFNVAKTWTEYLNRLMGAFTGFLLIILTIYSFAYRKTAKRVVVLSVLNLIVVAYQGWLGSIVVSTNLMPWIVTVHMLLALVILAILVYTYYYTQQLHQPPTVVMAKLGYLKLLIFLAIVASIIQIVLGTEVREEIDAIAKQLMYAGRESWVDKVGNVFSYHRDVAVLVLIFNILVYKMVKDKFSGRAGALAIANGVGIVLIIQIVTGLLLSNFALPPYAQALHILFSTVLFTLQYYLFLLVYRTETYQQEH
;
A
#
# COMPACT_ATOMS: atom_id res chain seq x y z
N MET A 1 -22.15 -27.70 -3.80
CA MET A 1 -21.16 -27.38 -4.86
C MET A 1 -21.13 -25.87 -5.07
N VAL A 2 -19.95 -25.24 -5.11
CA VAL A 2 -19.84 -23.78 -5.33
C VAL A 2 -20.23 -23.40 -6.77
N PRO A 3 -21.18 -22.46 -6.99
CA PRO A 3 -21.60 -22.02 -8.33
C PRO A 3 -20.43 -21.51 -9.20
N LYS A 4 -20.54 -21.65 -10.52
CA LYS A 4 -19.50 -21.19 -11.47
C LYS A 4 -19.21 -19.69 -11.34
N SER A 5 -20.24 -18.86 -11.09
CA SER A 5 -20.11 -17.41 -10.89
C SER A 5 -19.29 -17.07 -9.64
N GLU A 6 -19.54 -17.77 -8.54
CA GLU A 6 -18.79 -17.61 -7.29
C GLU A 6 -17.32 -18.02 -7.44
N LYS A 7 -17.04 -19.12 -8.15
CA LYS A 7 -15.66 -19.52 -8.48
C LYS A 7 -14.91 -18.47 -9.30
N ARG A 8 -15.60 -17.79 -10.23
CA ARG A 8 -15.01 -16.69 -11.02
C ARG A 8 -14.67 -15.49 -10.13
N PHE A 9 -15.58 -15.10 -9.23
CA PHE A 9 -15.32 -14.02 -8.27
C PHE A 9 -14.08 -14.33 -7.41
N ILE A 10 -14.01 -15.53 -6.81
CA ILE A 10 -12.89 -15.92 -5.94
C ILE A 10 -11.54 -15.85 -6.68
N ARG A 11 -11.47 -16.39 -7.91
CA ARG A 11 -10.23 -16.36 -8.71
C ARG A 11 -9.84 -14.94 -9.09
N LEU A 12 -10.81 -14.15 -9.57
CA LEU A 12 -10.57 -12.76 -9.96
C LEU A 12 -10.15 -11.92 -8.75
N ASN A 13 -10.69 -12.19 -7.57
CA ASN A 13 -10.36 -11.47 -6.34
C ASN A 13 -8.91 -11.73 -5.95
N LEU A 14 -8.47 -13.00 -5.99
CA LEU A 14 -7.06 -13.33 -5.78
C LEU A 14 -6.13 -12.66 -6.81
N ILE A 15 -6.50 -12.69 -8.09
CA ILE A 15 -5.73 -11.99 -9.14
C ILE A 15 -5.65 -10.49 -8.82
N THR A 16 -6.75 -9.87 -8.38
CA THR A 16 -6.78 -8.45 -8.06
C THR A 16 -5.94 -8.11 -6.82
N ILE A 17 -5.90 -8.98 -5.80
CA ILE A 17 -4.98 -8.85 -4.66
C ILE A 17 -3.53 -8.83 -5.16
N VAL A 18 -3.14 -9.79 -6.01
CA VAL A 18 -1.78 -9.88 -6.56
C VAL A 18 -1.46 -8.66 -7.42
N VAL A 19 -2.36 -8.25 -8.31
CA VAL A 19 -2.17 -7.05 -9.15
C VAL A 19 -2.07 -5.78 -8.30
N THR A 20 -2.84 -5.66 -7.22
CA THR A 20 -2.75 -4.53 -6.29
C THR A 20 -1.40 -4.50 -5.57
N LEU A 21 -0.86 -5.66 -5.17
CA LEU A 21 0.50 -5.75 -4.60
C LEU A 21 1.58 -5.37 -5.63
N LEU A 22 1.42 -5.79 -6.88
CA LEU A 22 2.32 -5.37 -7.97
C LEU A 22 2.21 -3.87 -8.25
N LEU A 23 1.02 -3.29 -8.15
CA LEU A 23 0.81 -1.83 -8.23
C LEU A 23 1.54 -1.09 -7.12
N ILE A 24 1.47 -1.59 -5.88
CA ILE A 24 2.24 -1.03 -4.76
C ILE A 24 3.75 -1.13 -5.02
N LEU A 25 4.23 -2.25 -5.57
CA LEU A 25 5.63 -2.39 -5.99
C LEU A 25 6.02 -1.35 -7.05
N ALA A 26 5.19 -1.17 -8.10
CA ALA A 26 5.45 -0.16 -9.13
C ALA A 26 5.48 1.26 -8.56
N GLY A 27 4.58 1.59 -7.63
CA GLY A 27 4.62 2.85 -6.89
C GLY A 27 5.90 3.01 -6.07
N GLY A 28 6.36 1.94 -5.41
CA GLY A 28 7.64 1.89 -4.70
C GLY A 28 8.84 2.14 -5.62
N ILE A 29 8.84 1.57 -6.83
CA ILE A 29 9.87 1.80 -7.87
C ILE A 29 9.83 3.25 -8.36
N VAL A 30 8.64 3.79 -8.64
CA VAL A 30 8.46 5.19 -9.05
C VAL A 30 9.06 6.14 -8.01
N ARG A 31 8.81 5.89 -6.72
CA ARG A 31 9.35 6.72 -5.63
C ARG A 31 10.85 6.52 -5.43
N SER A 32 11.36 5.29 -5.47
CA SER A 32 12.78 5.00 -5.21
C SER A 32 13.72 5.42 -6.35
N THR A 33 13.18 5.54 -7.57
CA THR A 33 13.92 6.03 -8.75
C THR A 33 13.77 7.54 -8.97
N GLY A 34 12.99 8.23 -8.14
CA GLY A 34 12.70 9.66 -8.33
C GLY A 34 11.89 9.96 -9.59
N SER A 35 11.06 9.00 -10.01
CA SER A 35 10.18 9.09 -11.19
C SER A 35 8.78 9.61 -10.87
N GLY A 36 8.45 9.92 -9.61
CA GLY A 36 7.10 10.30 -9.18
C GLY A 36 6.56 11.64 -9.71
N MET A 37 7.36 12.36 -10.50
CA MET A 37 6.94 13.55 -11.25
C MET A 37 7.37 13.47 -12.73
N GLY A 38 7.58 12.26 -13.24
CA GLY A 38 7.85 12.00 -14.65
C GLY A 38 6.67 12.34 -15.57
N CYS A 39 5.42 12.33 -15.08
CA CYS A 39 4.23 12.75 -15.82
C CYS A 39 3.52 13.92 -15.12
N PRO A 40 3.50 15.12 -15.70
CA PRO A 40 3.00 16.32 -15.01
C PRO A 40 1.46 16.43 -14.94
N ASP A 41 0.75 15.89 -15.91
CA ASP A 41 -0.71 15.90 -16.06
C ASP A 41 -1.30 14.50 -15.83
N TRP A 42 -2.63 14.35 -15.79
CA TRP A 42 -3.36 13.07 -15.72
C TRP A 42 -4.77 13.27 -16.33
N PRO A 43 -5.35 12.32 -17.11
CA PRO A 43 -4.93 10.93 -17.37
C PRO A 43 -3.85 10.74 -18.44
N LYS A 44 -3.46 11.84 -19.09
CA LYS A 44 -2.38 11.86 -20.09
C LYS A 44 -1.01 12.02 -19.42
N CYS A 45 0.05 12.03 -20.22
CA CYS A 45 1.41 12.35 -19.82
C CYS A 45 2.02 13.25 -20.89
N PHE A 46 2.29 14.50 -20.53
CA PHE A 46 2.65 15.59 -21.43
C PHE A 46 1.60 15.86 -22.52
N ASP A 47 0.31 15.94 -22.16
CA ASP A 47 -0.85 16.07 -23.06
C ASP A 47 -1.03 14.93 -24.09
N GLN A 48 -0.24 13.87 -23.97
CA GLN A 48 -0.24 12.73 -24.88
C GLN A 48 -0.70 11.45 -24.17
N TYR A 49 -1.41 10.59 -24.89
CA TYR A 49 -1.77 9.25 -24.39
C TYR A 49 -0.60 8.27 -24.51
N ILE A 50 0.30 8.48 -25.46
CA ILE A 50 1.57 7.77 -25.56
C ILE A 50 2.64 8.77 -25.15
N PRO A 51 3.36 8.58 -24.04
CA PRO A 51 4.32 9.57 -23.56
C PRO A 51 5.43 9.85 -24.57
N PRO A 52 5.97 11.07 -24.57
CA PRO A 52 7.03 11.43 -25.49
C PRO A 52 8.30 10.62 -25.24
N THR A 53 9.09 10.43 -26.29
CA THR A 53 10.38 9.73 -26.25
C THR A 53 11.58 10.67 -26.40
N SER A 54 11.34 11.96 -26.65
CA SER A 54 12.38 12.99 -26.73
C SER A 54 11.82 14.36 -26.33
N VAL A 55 12.71 15.24 -25.85
CA VAL A 55 12.37 16.63 -25.51
C VAL A 55 11.81 17.39 -26.72
N SER A 56 12.25 17.04 -27.93
CA SER A 56 11.79 17.68 -29.18
C SER A 56 10.31 17.49 -29.49
N GLN A 57 9.63 16.55 -28.82
CA GLN A 57 8.18 16.34 -28.95
C GLN A 57 7.36 17.23 -27.99
N LEU A 58 8.03 18.04 -27.16
CA LEU A 58 7.40 18.94 -26.21
C LEU A 58 7.41 20.38 -26.75
N PRO A 59 6.38 21.18 -26.46
CA PRO A 59 6.40 22.60 -26.76
C PRO A 59 7.44 23.32 -25.89
N ALA A 60 7.93 24.48 -26.35
CA ALA A 60 9.00 25.20 -25.66
C ALA A 60 8.62 25.68 -24.25
N ASP A 61 7.34 25.95 -24.01
CA ASP A 61 6.75 26.48 -22.78
C ASP A 61 6.18 25.39 -21.85
N TYR A 62 6.55 24.12 -22.06
CA TYR A 62 5.99 23.01 -21.31
C TYR A 62 6.18 23.16 -19.80
N LYS A 63 7.31 23.71 -19.36
CA LYS A 63 7.66 23.88 -17.94
C LYS A 63 6.69 24.84 -17.26
N GLU A 64 6.50 26.00 -17.86
CA GLU A 64 5.64 27.08 -17.37
C GLU A 64 4.18 26.60 -17.33
N LYS A 65 3.74 25.93 -18.40
CA LYS A 65 2.40 25.34 -18.49
C LYS A 65 2.11 24.40 -17.31
N TYR A 66 2.95 23.39 -17.10
CA TYR A 66 2.68 22.38 -16.08
C TYR A 66 2.84 22.90 -14.65
N VAL A 67 3.71 23.87 -14.41
CA VAL A 67 3.77 24.56 -13.11
C VAL A 67 2.46 25.32 -12.86
N ALA A 68 1.93 26.05 -13.85
CA ALA A 68 0.67 26.76 -13.71
C ALA A 68 -0.52 25.80 -13.43
N GLU A 69 -0.60 24.67 -14.14
CA GLU A 69 -1.63 23.64 -13.90
C GLU A 69 -1.52 23.04 -12.50
N ARG A 70 -0.31 22.75 -12.06
CA ARG A 70 0.00 22.22 -10.72
C ARG A 70 -0.45 23.19 -9.63
N VAL A 71 -0.10 24.47 -9.75
CA VAL A 71 -0.50 25.52 -8.80
C VAL A 71 -2.02 25.66 -8.75
N ALA A 72 -2.70 25.72 -9.90
CA ALA A 72 -4.15 25.83 -9.95
C ALA A 72 -4.85 24.62 -9.32
N LYS A 73 -4.31 23.42 -9.52
CA LYS A 73 -4.83 22.18 -8.91
C LYS A 73 -4.65 22.17 -7.39
N ASN A 74 -3.47 22.54 -6.92
CA ASN A 74 -3.17 22.60 -5.50
C ASN A 74 -3.99 23.67 -4.78
N GLU A 75 -4.28 24.81 -5.43
CA GLU A 75 -5.17 25.83 -4.85
C GLU A 75 -6.60 25.31 -4.66
N ARG A 76 -7.13 24.53 -5.62
CA ARG A 76 -8.45 23.87 -5.46
C ARG A 76 -8.46 22.89 -4.29
N PHE A 77 -7.36 22.14 -4.12
CA PHE A 77 -7.21 21.21 -3.00
C PHE A 77 -7.09 21.95 -1.66
N ALA A 78 -6.26 23.00 -1.58
CA ALA A 78 -6.11 23.86 -0.40
C ALA A 78 -7.46 24.44 0.05
N LYS A 79 -8.27 24.98 -0.87
CA LYS A 79 -9.65 25.45 -0.57
C LYS A 79 -10.55 24.36 0.00
N THR A 80 -10.35 23.11 -0.43
CA THR A 80 -11.12 21.96 0.09
C THR A 80 -10.70 21.65 1.52
N LEU A 81 -9.39 21.70 1.82
CA LEU A 81 -8.86 21.52 3.18
C LEU A 81 -9.33 22.64 4.13
N GLU A 82 -9.38 23.89 3.69
CA GLU A 82 -9.92 25.01 4.47
C GLU A 82 -11.38 24.78 4.85
N LYS A 83 -12.22 24.36 3.89
CA LYS A 83 -13.62 24.01 4.14
C LYS A 83 -13.80 22.87 5.14
N MET A 84 -12.80 21.99 5.26
CA MET A 84 -12.75 20.89 6.24
C MET A 84 -12.17 21.32 7.60
N GLY A 85 -11.87 22.61 7.80
CA GLY A 85 -11.24 23.14 9.01
C GLY A 85 -9.75 22.81 9.14
N LYS A 86 -9.08 22.43 8.05
CA LYS A 86 -7.65 22.09 8.00
C LYS A 86 -6.82 23.22 7.40
N ALA A 87 -6.98 24.43 7.93
CA ALA A 87 -6.31 25.63 7.42
C ALA A 87 -4.77 25.50 7.39
N HIS A 88 -4.16 24.89 8.41
CA HIS A 88 -2.70 24.68 8.44
C HIS A 88 -2.18 23.79 7.30
N LEU A 89 -2.93 22.75 6.90
CA LEU A 89 -2.55 21.87 5.78
C LEU A 89 -2.73 22.58 4.43
N ALA A 90 -3.74 23.45 4.32
CA ALA A 90 -3.91 24.28 3.14
C ALA A 90 -2.75 25.27 3.00
N ASP A 91 -2.34 25.87 4.11
CA ASP A 91 -1.22 26.80 4.18
C ASP A 91 0.11 26.14 3.81
N SER A 92 0.37 24.93 4.31
CA SER A 92 1.59 24.18 3.97
C SER A 92 1.70 23.89 2.47
N ILE A 93 0.58 23.74 1.76
CA ILE A 93 0.58 23.54 0.30
C ILE A 93 0.85 24.85 -0.45
N ARG A 94 0.32 25.97 0.03
CA ARG A 94 0.49 27.28 -0.65
C ARG A 94 1.91 27.83 -0.50
N HIS A 95 2.57 27.54 0.61
CA HIS A 95 3.91 28.04 0.93
C HIS A 95 5.05 27.09 0.53
N ASP A 96 4.75 25.92 -0.04
CA ASP A 96 5.78 25.00 -0.50
C ASP A 96 6.37 25.45 -1.86
N ALA A 97 7.53 26.10 -1.79
CA ALA A 97 8.27 26.56 -2.97
C ALA A 97 8.68 25.43 -3.93
N SER A 98 8.77 24.19 -3.46
CA SER A 98 9.14 23.05 -4.31
C SER A 98 8.08 22.72 -5.35
N ILE A 99 6.83 23.12 -5.13
CA ILE A 99 5.72 22.97 -6.09
C ILE A 99 5.97 23.84 -7.33
N LEU A 100 6.61 25.00 -7.16
CA LEU A 100 6.90 25.96 -8.23
C LEU A 100 8.11 25.54 -9.10
N MET A 101 8.90 24.56 -8.65
CA MET A 101 10.07 24.10 -9.39
C MET A 101 9.63 23.23 -10.58
N PRO A 102 9.98 23.61 -11.83
CA PRO A 102 9.65 22.83 -13.00
C PRO A 102 10.58 21.60 -13.10
N GLU A 103 9.99 20.45 -13.41
CA GLU A 103 10.75 19.24 -13.67
C GLU A 103 11.31 19.23 -15.10
N THR A 104 12.55 18.77 -15.24
CA THR A 104 13.15 18.54 -16.56
C THR A 104 12.67 17.21 -17.13
N PHE A 105 12.23 17.21 -18.39
CA PHE A 105 11.83 15.98 -19.07
C PHE A 105 12.94 14.92 -19.03
N ASN A 106 12.57 13.70 -18.64
CA ASN A 106 13.44 12.54 -18.68
C ASN A 106 12.62 11.32 -19.14
N VAL A 107 13.03 10.70 -20.23
CA VAL A 107 12.30 9.60 -20.88
C VAL A 107 12.08 8.43 -19.90
N ALA A 108 13.13 7.99 -19.20
CA ALA A 108 13.05 6.85 -18.30
C ALA A 108 12.09 7.10 -17.14
N LYS A 109 12.16 8.28 -16.52
CA LYS A 109 11.25 8.68 -15.43
C LYS A 109 9.80 8.78 -15.90
N THR A 110 9.59 9.40 -17.06
CA THR A 110 8.27 9.57 -17.69
C THR A 110 7.59 8.22 -17.91
N TRP A 111 8.28 7.28 -18.56
CA TRP A 111 7.74 5.95 -18.84
C TRP A 111 7.56 5.11 -17.57
N THR A 112 8.46 5.25 -16.59
CA THR A 112 8.33 4.56 -15.29
C THR A 112 7.05 4.99 -14.57
N GLU A 113 6.75 6.30 -14.54
CA GLU A 113 5.50 6.78 -13.94
C GLU A 113 4.26 6.39 -14.76
N TYR A 114 4.34 6.48 -16.09
CA TYR A 114 3.24 6.15 -16.98
C TYR A 114 2.83 4.67 -16.86
N LEU A 115 3.79 3.74 -16.78
CA LEU A 115 3.50 2.32 -16.57
C LEU A 115 2.81 2.07 -15.22
N ASN A 116 3.23 2.77 -14.16
CA ASN A 116 2.55 2.71 -12.87
C ASN A 116 1.09 3.22 -12.96
N ARG A 117 0.83 4.29 -13.72
CA ARG A 117 -0.53 4.81 -13.96
C ARG A 117 -1.39 3.84 -14.75
N LEU A 118 -0.83 3.18 -15.77
CA LEU A 118 -1.52 2.13 -16.52
C LEU A 118 -1.89 0.94 -15.64
N MET A 119 -0.99 0.51 -14.76
CA MET A 119 -1.29 -0.53 -13.77
C MET A 119 -2.39 -0.10 -12.79
N GLY A 120 -2.41 1.17 -12.40
CA GLY A 120 -3.51 1.77 -11.61
C GLY A 120 -4.85 1.67 -12.33
N ALA A 121 -4.91 2.10 -13.60
CA ALA A 121 -6.12 2.00 -14.42
C ALA A 121 -6.57 0.53 -14.60
N PHE A 122 -5.63 -0.37 -14.88
CA PHE A 122 -5.89 -1.81 -14.99
C PHE A 122 -6.48 -2.40 -13.71
N THR A 123 -5.93 -2.02 -12.55
CA THR A 123 -6.47 -2.42 -11.22
C THR A 123 -7.90 -1.91 -11.03
N GLY A 124 -8.19 -0.68 -11.46
CA GLY A 124 -9.54 -0.11 -11.45
C GLY A 124 -10.53 -0.94 -12.27
N PHE A 125 -10.15 -1.34 -13.49
CA PHE A 125 -11.00 -2.21 -14.32
C PHE A 125 -11.25 -3.59 -13.67
N LEU A 126 -10.23 -4.19 -13.04
CA LEU A 126 -10.42 -5.44 -12.30
C LEU A 126 -11.42 -5.28 -11.15
N LEU A 127 -11.38 -4.17 -10.42
CA LEU A 127 -12.33 -3.86 -9.34
C LEU A 127 -13.76 -3.63 -9.84
N ILE A 128 -13.93 -3.03 -11.02
CA ILE A 128 -15.25 -2.91 -11.68
C ILE A 128 -15.80 -4.31 -11.98
N ILE A 129 -15.01 -5.16 -12.63
CA ILE A 129 -15.41 -6.53 -12.98
C ILE A 129 -15.71 -7.35 -11.71
N LEU A 130 -14.90 -7.21 -10.66
CA LEU A 130 -15.16 -7.83 -9.36
C LEU A 130 -16.49 -7.38 -8.76
N THR A 131 -16.79 -6.08 -8.82
CA THR A 131 -18.04 -5.52 -8.32
C THR A 131 -19.23 -6.11 -9.07
N ILE A 132 -19.15 -6.28 -10.39
CA ILE A 132 -20.19 -6.94 -11.19
C ILE A 132 -20.37 -8.39 -10.74
N TYR A 133 -19.30 -9.17 -10.61
CA TYR A 133 -19.39 -10.56 -10.16
C TYR A 133 -19.84 -10.72 -8.69
N SER A 134 -19.62 -9.69 -7.85
CA SER A 134 -20.07 -9.70 -6.46
C SER A 134 -21.59 -9.88 -6.33
N PHE A 135 -22.38 -9.42 -7.31
CA PHE A 135 -23.84 -9.56 -7.30
C PHE A 135 -24.34 -11.00 -7.37
N ALA A 136 -23.48 -11.97 -7.73
CA ALA A 136 -23.78 -13.39 -7.54
C ALA A 136 -24.12 -13.72 -6.08
N TYR A 137 -23.55 -12.97 -5.13
CA TYR A 137 -23.74 -13.14 -3.69
C TYR A 137 -24.90 -12.31 -3.11
N ARG A 138 -25.72 -11.63 -3.93
CA ARG A 138 -26.78 -10.72 -3.44
C ARG A 138 -27.81 -11.36 -2.50
N LYS A 139 -28.03 -12.68 -2.63
CA LYS A 139 -28.97 -13.44 -1.80
C LYS A 139 -28.28 -14.18 -0.63
N THR A 140 -27.03 -14.60 -0.82
CA THR A 140 -26.30 -15.47 0.13
C THR A 140 -25.36 -14.70 1.05
N ALA A 141 -24.76 -13.60 0.57
CA ALA A 141 -23.68 -12.89 1.23
C ALA A 141 -23.65 -11.40 0.81
N LYS A 142 -24.70 -10.64 1.18
CA LYS A 142 -24.86 -9.21 0.85
C LYS A 142 -23.65 -8.35 1.19
N ARG A 143 -22.92 -8.70 2.25
CA ARG A 143 -21.70 -8.00 2.68
C ARG A 143 -20.62 -7.97 1.58
N VAL A 144 -20.52 -9.01 0.76
CA VAL A 144 -19.56 -9.06 -0.37
C VAL A 144 -19.89 -7.97 -1.38
N VAL A 145 -21.18 -7.82 -1.73
CA VAL A 145 -21.64 -6.77 -2.66
C VAL A 145 -21.34 -5.38 -2.11
N VAL A 146 -21.72 -5.12 -0.86
CA VAL A 146 -21.51 -3.81 -0.21
C VAL A 146 -20.02 -3.46 -0.18
N LEU A 147 -19.17 -4.40 0.22
CA LEU A 147 -17.74 -4.18 0.29
C LEU A 147 -17.09 -4.03 -1.09
N SER A 148 -17.53 -4.77 -2.11
CA SER A 148 -17.02 -4.58 -3.47
C SER A 148 -17.39 -3.20 -4.04
N VAL A 149 -18.63 -2.74 -3.85
CA VAL A 149 -19.06 -1.39 -4.25
C VAL A 149 -18.30 -0.31 -3.48
N LEU A 150 -18.16 -0.48 -2.16
CA LEU A 150 -17.34 0.43 -1.34
C LEU A 150 -15.91 0.48 -1.86
N ASN A 151 -15.30 -0.66 -2.17
CA ASN A 151 -13.92 -0.71 -2.66
C ASN A 151 -13.75 0.02 -4.00
N LEU A 152 -14.77 0.01 -4.86
CA LEU A 152 -14.78 0.77 -6.10
C LEU A 152 -14.77 2.29 -5.84
N ILE A 153 -15.49 2.76 -4.81
CA ILE A 153 -15.46 4.16 -4.39
C ILE A 153 -14.09 4.51 -3.80
N VAL A 154 -13.56 3.64 -2.94
CA VAL A 154 -12.25 3.86 -2.29
C VAL A 154 -11.13 3.92 -3.34
N VAL A 155 -11.12 3.05 -4.36
CA VAL A 155 -10.10 3.12 -5.42
C VAL A 155 -10.25 4.36 -6.31
N ALA A 156 -11.46 4.84 -6.56
CA ALA A 156 -11.66 6.10 -7.29
C ALA A 156 -11.07 7.29 -6.50
N TYR A 157 -11.32 7.34 -5.19
CA TYR A 157 -10.71 8.32 -4.31
C TYR A 157 -9.18 8.17 -4.24
N GLN A 158 -8.67 6.94 -4.21
CA GLN A 158 -7.23 6.65 -4.24
C GLN A 158 -6.56 7.15 -5.53
N GLY A 159 -7.21 6.99 -6.69
CA GLY A 159 -6.72 7.50 -7.97
C GLY A 159 -6.69 9.04 -8.00
N TRP A 160 -7.74 9.68 -7.49
CA TRP A 160 -7.76 11.13 -7.30
C TRP A 160 -6.63 11.60 -6.37
N LEU A 161 -6.48 10.96 -5.21
CA LEU A 161 -5.45 11.27 -4.23
C LEU A 161 -4.04 11.08 -4.80
N GLY A 162 -3.81 10.02 -5.59
CA GLY A 162 -2.54 9.82 -6.31
C GLY A 162 -2.20 10.97 -7.25
N SER A 163 -3.20 11.56 -7.90
CA SER A 163 -2.99 12.75 -8.74
C SER A 163 -2.63 14.00 -7.92
N ILE A 164 -3.07 14.08 -6.65
CA ILE A 164 -2.71 15.15 -5.71
C ILE A 164 -1.30 14.94 -5.17
N VAL A 165 -0.90 13.69 -4.91
CA VAL A 165 0.47 13.31 -4.54
C VAL A 165 1.47 13.84 -5.57
N VAL A 166 1.19 13.69 -6.88
CA VAL A 166 2.06 14.23 -7.94
C VAL A 166 2.05 15.76 -7.97
N SER A 167 0.87 16.40 -7.87
CA SER A 167 0.79 17.86 -7.97
C SER A 167 1.39 18.58 -6.76
N THR A 168 1.40 17.95 -5.59
CA THR A 168 2.00 18.50 -4.36
C THR A 168 3.49 18.18 -4.22
N ASN A 169 4.17 17.82 -5.32
CA ASN A 169 5.58 17.43 -5.32
C ASN A 169 5.89 16.35 -4.26
N LEU A 170 5.02 15.33 -4.20
CA LEU A 170 5.18 14.17 -3.34
C LEU A 170 5.23 14.57 -1.84
N MET A 171 4.38 15.52 -1.45
CA MET A 171 4.27 16.01 -0.07
C MET A 171 4.05 14.83 0.90
N PRO A 172 4.86 14.72 1.97
CA PRO A 172 4.99 13.46 2.71
C PRO A 172 3.69 12.94 3.33
N TRP A 173 2.97 13.78 4.08
CA TRP A 173 1.72 13.35 4.72
C TRP A 173 0.66 12.91 3.69
N ILE A 174 0.64 13.48 2.48
CA ILE A 174 -0.28 13.09 1.40
C ILE A 174 0.10 11.70 0.87
N VAL A 175 1.40 11.44 0.69
CA VAL A 175 1.93 10.14 0.30
C VAL A 175 1.59 9.08 1.35
N THR A 176 1.72 9.40 2.65
CA THR A 176 1.35 8.50 3.75
C THR A 176 -0.14 8.18 3.74
N VAL A 177 -1.01 9.18 3.59
CA VAL A 177 -2.47 8.95 3.48
C VAL A 177 -2.80 8.09 2.26
N HIS A 178 -2.14 8.34 1.12
CA HIS A 178 -2.31 7.53 -0.09
C HIS A 178 -1.91 6.07 0.15
N MET A 179 -0.79 5.82 0.83
CA MET A 179 -0.37 4.45 1.10
C MET A 179 -1.27 3.74 2.14
N LEU A 180 -1.71 4.42 3.20
CA LEU A 180 -2.65 3.85 4.17
C LEU A 180 -4.00 3.51 3.52
N LEU A 181 -4.48 4.34 2.59
CA LEU A 181 -5.69 4.03 1.85
C LEU A 181 -5.51 2.82 0.93
N ALA A 182 -4.31 2.60 0.38
CA ALA A 182 -4.00 1.37 -0.36
C ALA A 182 -4.13 0.12 0.52
N LEU A 183 -3.71 0.19 1.79
CA LEU A 183 -3.89 -0.91 2.75
C LEU A 183 -5.37 -1.18 3.04
N VAL A 184 -6.22 -0.15 3.08
CA VAL A 184 -7.69 -0.31 3.22
C VAL A 184 -8.28 -1.05 2.02
N ILE A 185 -7.90 -0.67 0.78
CA ILE A 185 -8.34 -1.36 -0.44
C ILE A 185 -7.95 -2.83 -0.38
N LEU A 186 -6.71 -3.10 0.00
CA LEU A 186 -6.17 -4.45 0.12
C LEU A 186 -6.88 -5.25 1.21
N ALA A 187 -7.17 -4.64 2.37
CA ALA A 187 -7.92 -5.27 3.45
C ALA A 187 -9.34 -5.65 3.00
N ILE A 188 -10.03 -4.81 2.22
CA ILE A 188 -11.35 -5.13 1.68
C ILE A 188 -11.26 -6.31 0.68
N LEU A 189 -10.27 -6.33 -0.20
CA LEU A 189 -10.03 -7.44 -1.13
C LEU A 189 -9.77 -8.75 -0.37
N VAL A 190 -8.83 -8.74 0.59
CA VAL A 190 -8.48 -9.90 1.41
C VAL A 190 -9.70 -10.41 2.19
N TYR A 191 -10.48 -9.51 2.78
CA TYR A 191 -11.69 -9.88 3.52
C TYR A 191 -12.73 -10.54 2.62
N THR A 192 -13.02 -9.94 1.46
CA THR A 192 -14.03 -10.49 0.53
C THR A 192 -13.57 -11.81 -0.10
N TYR A 193 -12.27 -11.95 -0.38
CA TYR A 193 -11.66 -13.21 -0.83
C TYR A 193 -11.79 -14.29 0.24
N TYR A 194 -11.37 -13.98 1.47
CA TYR A 194 -11.48 -14.87 2.62
C TYR A 194 -12.92 -15.32 2.84
N TYR A 195 -13.85 -14.36 2.93
CA TYR A 195 -15.23 -14.65 3.28
C TYR A 195 -15.92 -15.52 2.24
N THR A 196 -15.65 -15.29 0.95
CA THR A 196 -16.22 -16.09 -0.14
C THR A 196 -15.60 -17.48 -0.26
N GLN A 197 -14.30 -17.64 -0.02
CA GLN A 197 -13.65 -18.96 0.09
C GLN A 197 -14.24 -19.81 1.21
N GLN A 198 -14.57 -19.16 2.33
CA GLN A 198 -15.00 -19.80 3.55
C GLN A 198 -16.51 -20.03 3.63
N LEU A 199 -17.31 -19.36 2.80
CA LEU A 199 -18.78 -19.35 2.85
C LEU A 199 -19.42 -20.75 2.86
N HIS A 200 -18.87 -21.70 2.09
CA HIS A 200 -19.42 -23.06 1.93
C HIS A 200 -18.61 -24.15 2.67
N GLN A 201 -17.63 -23.75 3.48
CA GLN A 201 -16.77 -24.67 4.23
C GLN A 201 -17.26 -24.73 5.69
N PRO A 202 -17.18 -25.87 6.40
CA PRO A 202 -17.40 -25.88 7.84
C PRO A 202 -16.32 -25.04 8.57
N PRO A 203 -16.64 -24.47 9.74
CA PRO A 203 -15.64 -23.80 10.56
C PRO A 203 -14.58 -24.82 11.02
N THR A 204 -13.37 -24.32 11.22
CA THR A 204 -12.29 -25.12 11.82
C THR A 204 -12.52 -25.16 13.33
N VAL A 205 -12.48 -26.34 13.97
CA VAL A 205 -12.84 -26.52 15.40
C VAL A 205 -11.65 -26.98 16.24
N VAL A 206 -10.99 -26.13 17.03
CA VAL A 206 -9.81 -26.51 17.84
C VAL A 206 -10.19 -26.81 19.29
N MET A 207 -9.40 -27.63 19.99
CA MET A 207 -9.60 -27.93 21.42
C MET A 207 -9.19 -26.78 22.35
N ALA A 208 -8.40 -25.81 21.86
CA ALA A 208 -7.82 -24.76 22.69
C ALA A 208 -8.60 -23.44 22.62
N LYS A 209 -8.64 -22.70 23.73
CA LYS A 209 -9.10 -21.30 23.74
C LYS A 209 -8.18 -20.43 22.87
N LEU A 210 -8.79 -19.55 22.07
CA LEU A 210 -8.12 -18.71 21.08
C LEU A 210 -8.09 -17.20 21.39
N GLY A 211 -8.70 -16.75 22.48
CA GLY A 211 -8.82 -15.31 22.80
C GLY A 211 -7.48 -14.56 22.77
N TYR A 212 -6.48 -15.08 23.47
CA TYR A 212 -5.13 -14.50 23.48
C TYR A 212 -4.46 -14.51 22.10
N LEU A 213 -4.66 -15.56 21.29
CA LEU A 213 -4.13 -15.60 19.93
C LEU A 213 -4.78 -14.53 19.05
N LYS A 214 -6.09 -14.34 19.14
CA LYS A 214 -6.81 -13.28 18.41
C LYS A 214 -6.29 -11.90 18.79
N LEU A 215 -6.10 -11.64 20.10
CA LEU A 215 -5.53 -10.39 20.59
C LEU A 215 -4.10 -10.17 20.09
N LEU A 216 -3.23 -11.18 20.18
CA LEU A 216 -1.83 -11.07 19.72
C LEU A 216 -1.72 -10.81 18.21
N ILE A 217 -2.52 -11.50 17.38
CA ILE A 217 -2.53 -11.22 15.94
C ILE A 217 -3.02 -9.79 15.67
N PHE A 218 -4.06 -9.33 16.39
CA PHE A 218 -4.54 -7.96 16.27
C PHE A 218 -3.44 -6.94 16.64
N LEU A 219 -2.76 -7.13 17.78
CA LEU A 219 -1.64 -6.29 18.20
C LEU A 219 -0.48 -6.34 17.20
N ALA A 220 -0.20 -7.50 16.59
CA ALA A 220 0.80 -7.63 15.53
C ALA A 220 0.44 -6.80 14.29
N ILE A 221 -0.82 -6.81 13.86
CA ILE A 221 -1.31 -5.99 12.74
C ILE A 221 -1.19 -4.50 13.06
N VAL A 222 -1.62 -4.09 14.25
CA VAL A 222 -1.52 -2.69 14.69
C VAL A 222 -0.07 -2.23 14.73
N ALA A 223 0.83 -3.03 15.31
CA ALA A 223 2.27 -2.76 15.32
C ALA A 223 2.83 -2.67 13.90
N SER A 224 2.43 -3.54 12.97
CA SER A 224 2.83 -3.47 11.56
C SER A 224 2.33 -2.19 10.87
N ILE A 225 1.12 -1.72 11.16
CA ILE A 225 0.61 -0.45 10.60
C ILE A 225 1.43 0.73 11.14
N ILE A 226 1.73 0.75 12.45
CA ILE A 226 2.60 1.77 13.05
C ILE A 226 3.99 1.72 12.41
N GLN A 227 4.55 0.53 12.23
CA GLN A 227 5.85 0.32 11.55
C GLN A 227 5.86 0.89 10.13
N ILE A 228 4.77 0.68 9.39
CA ILE A 228 4.61 1.17 8.02
C ILE A 228 4.54 2.72 8.01
N VAL A 229 3.82 3.34 8.95
CA VAL A 229 3.77 4.80 9.10
C VAL A 229 5.15 5.37 9.46
N LEU A 230 5.83 4.82 10.48
CA LEU A 230 7.19 5.21 10.83
C LEU A 230 8.16 5.03 9.64
N GLY A 231 7.96 3.99 8.83
CA GLY A 231 8.73 3.78 7.61
C GLY A 231 8.55 4.89 6.57
N THR A 232 7.34 5.46 6.47
CA THR A 232 7.10 6.64 5.60
C THR A 232 7.78 7.90 6.13
N GLU A 233 7.82 8.09 7.44
CA GLU A 233 8.51 9.22 8.08
C GLU A 233 10.03 9.10 7.91
N VAL A 234 10.61 7.91 8.09
CA VAL A 234 12.03 7.67 7.76
C VAL A 234 12.31 8.03 6.30
N ARG A 235 11.41 7.68 5.38
CA ARG A 235 11.58 8.00 3.95
C ARG A 235 11.53 9.50 3.69
N GLU A 236 10.64 10.22 4.36
CA GLU A 236 10.52 11.68 4.31
C GLU A 236 11.82 12.36 4.74
N GLU A 237 12.36 12.00 5.90
CA GLU A 237 13.61 12.55 6.41
C GLU A 237 14.78 12.28 5.45
N ILE A 238 14.86 11.05 4.92
CA ILE A 238 15.86 10.70 3.90
C ILE A 238 15.74 11.58 2.66
N ASP A 239 14.52 11.87 2.19
CA ASP A 239 14.32 12.72 1.02
C ASP A 239 14.68 14.20 1.30
N ALA A 240 14.43 14.69 2.52
CA ALA A 240 14.85 16.02 2.96
C ALA A 240 16.38 16.14 3.01
N ILE A 241 17.05 15.16 3.62
CA ILE A 241 18.52 15.08 3.69
C ILE A 241 19.13 14.98 2.30
N ALA A 242 18.57 14.12 1.43
CA ALA A 242 19.04 13.95 0.06
C ALA A 242 18.99 15.27 -0.72
N LYS A 243 17.91 16.05 -0.58
CA LYS A 243 17.79 17.37 -1.22
C LYS A 243 18.81 18.37 -0.64
N GLN A 244 18.97 18.40 0.69
CA GLN A 244 19.91 19.30 1.35
C GLN A 244 21.37 19.04 0.92
N LEU A 245 21.72 17.77 0.70
CA LEU A 245 23.06 17.34 0.27
C LEU A 245 23.21 17.29 -1.25
N MET A 246 22.27 17.84 -2.03
CA MET A 246 22.28 17.81 -3.50
C MET A 246 22.47 16.39 -4.07
N TYR A 247 21.85 15.40 -3.41
CA TYR A 247 21.93 13.98 -3.72
C TYR A 247 23.33 13.36 -3.64
N ALA A 248 24.29 14.03 -2.99
CA ALA A 248 25.62 13.50 -2.72
C ALA A 248 25.69 12.72 -1.40
N GLY A 249 26.70 11.85 -1.27
CA GLY A 249 27.05 11.16 -0.01
C GLY A 249 25.96 10.24 0.54
N ARG A 250 25.35 9.42 -0.33
CA ARG A 250 24.18 8.57 -0.04
C ARG A 250 24.39 7.59 1.12
N GLU A 251 25.64 7.17 1.33
CA GLU A 251 26.09 6.34 2.44
C GLU A 251 25.87 7.00 3.82
N SER A 252 25.88 8.34 3.89
CA SER A 252 25.75 9.09 5.15
C SER A 252 24.32 9.53 5.50
N TRP A 253 23.34 9.27 4.61
CA TRP A 253 21.99 9.80 4.78
C TRP A 253 21.27 9.19 5.97
N VAL A 254 21.41 7.87 6.16
CA VAL A 254 20.74 7.14 7.26
C VAL A 254 21.21 7.65 8.62
N ASP A 255 22.49 7.97 8.75
CA ASP A 255 23.08 8.50 9.99
C ASP A 255 22.52 9.86 10.39
N LYS A 256 21.91 10.59 9.45
CA LYS A 256 21.36 11.95 9.65
C LYS A 256 19.86 11.98 9.95
N VAL A 257 19.14 10.86 9.84
CA VAL A 257 17.67 10.79 10.06
C VAL A 257 17.28 11.03 11.53
N GLY A 258 18.19 10.75 12.47
CA GLY A 258 17.94 10.95 13.89
C GLY A 258 16.99 9.92 14.51
N ASN A 259 16.14 10.36 15.43
CA ASN A 259 15.37 9.47 16.32
C ASN A 259 14.28 8.66 15.59
N VAL A 260 13.73 9.18 14.49
CA VAL A 260 12.67 8.50 13.71
C VAL A 260 13.15 7.13 13.22
N PHE A 261 14.41 7.02 12.79
CA PHE A 261 15.00 5.74 12.39
C PHE A 261 15.10 4.75 13.57
N SER A 262 15.45 5.25 14.76
CA SER A 262 15.50 4.41 15.97
C SER A 262 14.10 3.92 16.35
N TYR A 263 13.09 4.78 16.31
CA TYR A 263 11.70 4.38 16.57
C TYR A 263 11.20 3.34 15.56
N HIS A 264 11.50 3.53 14.28
CA HIS A 264 11.20 2.54 13.24
C HIS A 264 11.88 1.19 13.53
N ARG A 265 13.14 1.17 13.97
CA ARG A 265 13.85 -0.06 14.32
C ARG A 265 13.25 -0.74 15.55
N ASP A 266 12.93 0.03 16.59
CA ASP A 266 12.44 -0.51 17.87
C ASP A 266 11.03 -1.12 17.70
N VAL A 267 10.16 -0.47 16.92
CA VAL A 267 8.85 -1.04 16.55
C VAL A 267 9.01 -2.27 15.64
N ALA A 268 10.04 -2.33 14.78
CA ALA A 268 10.33 -3.54 14.00
C ALA A 268 10.63 -4.75 14.89
N VAL A 269 11.37 -4.55 16.00
CA VAL A 269 11.63 -5.60 17.00
C VAL A 269 10.33 -6.05 17.67
N LEU A 270 9.44 -5.11 17.99
CA LEU A 270 8.11 -5.44 18.55
C LEU A 270 7.27 -6.28 17.57
N VAL A 271 7.26 -5.88 16.28
CA VAL A 271 6.61 -6.65 15.21
C VAL A 271 7.21 -8.06 15.13
N LEU A 272 8.53 -8.20 15.22
CA LEU A 272 9.20 -9.51 15.23
C LEU A 272 8.75 -10.38 16.41
N ILE A 273 8.77 -9.83 17.63
CA ILE A 273 8.37 -10.54 18.84
C ILE A 273 6.91 -11.02 18.73
N PHE A 274 5.99 -10.13 18.34
CA PHE A 274 4.59 -10.52 18.17
C PHE A 274 4.41 -11.62 17.14
N ASN A 275 5.09 -11.56 16.00
CA ASN A 275 4.98 -12.60 14.98
C ASN A 275 5.59 -13.94 15.43
N ILE A 276 6.68 -13.94 16.22
CA ILE A 276 7.24 -15.17 16.81
C ILE A 276 6.25 -15.81 17.80
N LEU A 277 5.63 -15.00 18.68
CA LEU A 277 4.63 -15.47 19.63
C LEU A 277 3.40 -16.03 18.92
N VAL A 278 2.89 -15.32 17.91
CA VAL A 278 1.79 -15.77 17.05
C VAL A 278 2.16 -17.08 16.36
N TYR A 279 3.35 -17.19 15.76
CA TYR A 279 3.81 -18.40 15.08
C TYR A 279 3.81 -19.61 16.02
N LYS A 280 4.41 -19.46 17.21
CA LYS A 280 4.46 -20.51 18.22
C LYS A 280 3.05 -20.96 18.61
N MET A 281 2.17 -20.02 18.95
CA MET A 281 0.79 -20.34 19.35
C MET A 281 -0.04 -20.96 18.21
N VAL A 282 0.17 -20.54 16.97
CA VAL A 282 -0.47 -21.17 15.81
C VAL A 282 0.03 -22.60 15.62
N LYS A 283 1.35 -22.81 15.69
CA LYS A 283 1.96 -24.14 15.58
C LYS A 283 1.43 -25.10 16.65
N ASP A 284 1.34 -24.63 17.90
CA ASP A 284 0.89 -25.45 19.03
C ASP A 284 -0.61 -25.78 18.97
N LYS A 285 -1.45 -24.82 18.53
CA LYS A 285 -2.92 -24.95 18.56
C LYS A 285 -3.54 -25.50 17.27
N PHE A 286 -2.83 -25.42 16.15
CA PHE A 286 -3.30 -25.84 14.83
C PHE A 286 -2.45 -26.98 14.24
N SER A 287 -1.65 -27.68 15.05
CA SER A 287 -0.86 -28.84 14.61
C SER A 287 -1.75 -29.85 13.87
N GLY A 288 -1.46 -30.10 12.59
CA GLY A 288 -2.25 -30.98 11.71
C GLY A 288 -3.28 -30.27 10.79
N ARG A 289 -3.46 -28.94 10.90
CA ARG A 289 -4.38 -28.17 10.05
C ARG A 289 -3.61 -27.21 9.12
N ALA A 290 -3.58 -27.57 7.83
CA ALA A 290 -2.69 -26.97 6.85
C ALA A 290 -2.85 -25.45 6.62
N GLY A 291 -4.06 -24.88 6.75
CA GLY A 291 -4.33 -23.49 6.35
C GLY A 291 -3.65 -22.43 7.21
N ALA A 292 -3.97 -22.37 8.50
CA ALA A 292 -3.44 -21.33 9.40
C ALA A 292 -1.92 -21.45 9.58
N LEU A 293 -1.38 -22.67 9.66
CA LEU A 293 0.04 -22.90 9.78
C LEU A 293 0.80 -22.50 8.50
N ALA A 294 0.26 -22.78 7.31
CA ALA A 294 0.87 -22.34 6.05
C ALA A 294 0.97 -20.81 5.97
N ILE A 295 -0.09 -20.09 6.38
CA ILE A 295 -0.07 -18.63 6.41
C ILE A 295 0.92 -18.11 7.45
N ALA A 296 0.99 -18.72 8.64
CA ALA A 296 1.97 -18.35 9.66
C ALA A 296 3.43 -18.59 9.22
N ASN A 297 3.69 -19.69 8.49
CA ASN A 297 5.00 -19.92 7.85
C ASN A 297 5.30 -18.82 6.81
N GLY A 298 4.32 -18.46 5.99
CA GLY A 298 4.44 -17.37 5.02
C GLY A 298 4.76 -16.01 5.68
N VAL A 299 4.09 -15.69 6.78
CA VAL A 299 4.40 -14.51 7.61
C VAL A 299 5.86 -14.54 8.07
N GLY A 300 6.36 -15.68 8.55
CA GLY A 300 7.76 -15.84 8.96
C GLY A 300 8.75 -15.60 7.82
N ILE A 301 8.50 -16.17 6.63
CA ILE A 301 9.35 -15.96 5.44
C ILE A 301 9.37 -14.49 5.04
N VAL A 302 8.21 -13.85 4.95
CA VAL A 302 8.10 -12.43 4.55
C VAL A 302 8.76 -11.52 5.59
N LEU A 303 8.65 -11.85 6.87
CA LEU A 303 9.31 -11.10 7.95
C LEU A 303 10.83 -11.17 7.84
N ILE A 304 11.39 -12.34 7.49
CA ILE A 304 12.84 -12.47 7.23
C ILE A 304 13.23 -11.56 6.04
N ILE A 305 12.46 -11.58 4.96
CA ILE A 305 12.72 -10.70 3.79
C ILE A 305 12.64 -9.22 4.20
N GLN A 306 11.69 -8.84 5.05
CA GLN A 306 11.57 -7.48 5.59
C GLN A 306 12.81 -7.06 6.38
N ILE A 307 13.29 -7.91 7.28
CA ILE A 307 14.50 -7.63 8.07
C ILE A 307 15.72 -7.50 7.15
N VAL A 308 15.90 -8.44 6.21
CA VAL A 308 17.03 -8.41 5.27
C VAL A 308 16.98 -7.15 4.40
N THR A 309 15.83 -6.83 3.82
CA THR A 309 15.69 -5.60 3.00
C THR A 309 15.88 -4.33 3.82
N GLY A 310 15.43 -4.29 5.08
CA GLY A 310 15.69 -3.18 6.00
C GLY A 310 17.16 -3.01 6.33
N LEU A 311 17.88 -4.11 6.59
CA LEU A 311 19.33 -4.10 6.81
C LEU A 311 20.10 -3.67 5.56
N LEU A 312 19.66 -4.08 4.37
CA LEU A 312 20.25 -3.61 3.11
C LEU A 312 20.07 -2.09 2.96
N LEU A 313 18.89 -1.57 3.30
CA LEU A 313 18.62 -0.14 3.26
C LEU A 313 19.51 0.66 4.20
N SER A 314 19.71 0.18 5.43
CA SER A 314 20.52 0.88 6.42
C SER A 314 22.03 0.82 6.17
N ASN A 315 22.53 -0.23 5.50
CA ASN A 315 23.97 -0.48 5.39
C ASN A 315 24.54 -0.30 3.97
N PHE A 316 23.73 -0.31 2.92
CA PHE A 316 24.19 -0.30 1.52
C PHE A 316 23.71 0.91 0.73
N ALA A 317 23.70 2.09 1.39
CA ALA A 317 23.30 3.36 0.77
C ALA A 317 21.90 3.30 0.13
N LEU A 318 20.92 2.72 0.83
CA LEU A 318 19.49 2.75 0.45
C LEU A 318 19.20 2.31 -1.00
N PRO A 319 19.64 1.15 -1.49
CA PRO A 319 19.57 0.85 -2.91
C PRO A 319 18.11 0.84 -3.43
N PRO A 320 17.80 1.40 -4.62
CA PRO A 320 16.41 1.61 -5.06
C PRO A 320 15.56 0.34 -5.12
N TYR A 321 16.17 -0.80 -5.47
CA TYR A 321 15.47 -2.09 -5.49
C TYR A 321 15.11 -2.56 -4.08
N ALA A 322 15.98 -2.36 -3.08
CA ALA A 322 15.70 -2.74 -1.71
C ALA A 322 14.57 -1.87 -1.12
N GLN A 323 14.48 -0.60 -1.51
CA GLN A 323 13.38 0.28 -1.10
C GLN A 323 12.03 -0.25 -1.62
N ALA A 324 11.97 -0.55 -2.92
CA ALA A 324 10.76 -1.07 -3.54
C ALA A 324 10.33 -2.42 -2.94
N LEU A 325 11.29 -3.33 -2.71
CA LEU A 325 11.03 -4.62 -2.07
C LEU A 325 10.61 -4.48 -0.61
N HIS A 326 11.22 -3.55 0.14
CA HIS A 326 10.85 -3.30 1.53
C HIS A 326 9.40 -2.79 1.63
N ILE A 327 8.97 -1.89 0.74
CA ILE A 327 7.57 -1.46 0.68
C ILE A 327 6.65 -2.63 0.31
N LEU A 328 6.94 -3.37 -0.76
CA LEU A 328 6.14 -4.52 -1.19
C LEU A 328 5.95 -5.53 -0.05
N PHE A 329 7.05 -6.03 0.53
CA PHE A 329 6.97 -7.09 1.52
C PHE A 329 6.38 -6.63 2.85
N SER A 330 6.40 -5.33 3.17
CA SER A 330 5.68 -4.79 4.33
C SER A 330 4.16 -4.90 4.12
N THR A 331 3.68 -4.61 2.91
CA THR A 331 2.25 -4.76 2.55
C THR A 331 1.83 -6.23 2.41
N VAL A 332 2.73 -7.11 1.93
CA VAL A 332 2.50 -8.56 1.95
C VAL A 332 2.43 -9.08 3.38
N LEU A 333 3.30 -8.61 4.28
CA LEU A 333 3.26 -8.99 5.70
C LEU A 333 1.90 -8.62 6.31
N PHE A 334 1.44 -7.38 6.13
CA PHE A 334 0.11 -6.94 6.56
C PHE A 334 -1.01 -7.82 5.98
N THR A 335 -0.95 -8.14 4.69
CA THR A 335 -1.93 -8.98 3.99
C THR A 335 -2.04 -10.37 4.62
N LEU A 336 -0.89 -11.01 4.87
CA LEU A 336 -0.83 -12.35 5.46
C LEU A 336 -1.26 -12.35 6.93
N GLN A 337 -0.83 -11.35 7.71
CA GLN A 337 -1.25 -11.19 9.10
C GLN A 337 -2.77 -11.00 9.21
N TYR A 338 -3.35 -10.16 8.34
CA TYR A 338 -4.79 -9.94 8.31
C TYR A 338 -5.56 -11.19 7.86
N TYR A 339 -5.08 -11.91 6.84
CA TYR A 339 -5.69 -13.17 6.43
C TYR A 339 -5.61 -14.25 7.54
N LEU A 340 -4.48 -14.33 8.26
CA LEU A 340 -4.33 -15.20 9.42
C LEU A 340 -5.31 -14.83 10.53
N PHE A 341 -5.48 -13.54 10.81
CA PHE A 341 -6.47 -13.05 11.77
C PHE A 341 -7.87 -13.54 11.42
N LEU A 342 -8.29 -13.41 10.17
CA LEU A 342 -9.60 -13.88 9.70
C LEU A 342 -9.76 -15.40 9.85
N LEU A 343 -8.74 -16.20 9.52
CA LEU A 343 -8.76 -17.66 9.72
C LEU A 343 -8.95 -18.04 11.20
N VAL A 344 -8.16 -17.44 12.08
CA VAL A 344 -8.22 -17.70 13.53
C VAL A 344 -9.54 -17.19 14.11
N TYR A 345 -10.06 -16.07 13.62
CA TYR A 345 -11.30 -15.48 14.15
C TYR A 345 -12.52 -16.39 13.95
N ARG A 346 -12.61 -17.04 12.77
CA ARG A 346 -13.66 -18.00 12.42
C ARG A 346 -13.50 -19.36 13.10
N THR A 347 -12.34 -19.65 13.66
CA THR A 347 -12.09 -20.94 14.31
C THR A 347 -12.91 -21.04 15.60
N GLU A 348 -13.69 -22.11 15.73
CA GLU A 348 -14.49 -22.43 16.90
C GLU A 348 -13.66 -23.22 17.92
N THR A 349 -13.95 -23.03 19.21
CA THR A 349 -13.38 -23.86 20.28
C THR A 349 -14.37 -24.95 20.62
N TYR A 350 -13.92 -26.21 20.59
CA TYR A 350 -14.76 -27.34 20.98
C TYR A 350 -15.28 -27.15 22.42
N GLN A 351 -16.59 -27.19 22.60
CA GLN A 351 -17.22 -27.26 23.90
C GLN A 351 -17.69 -28.71 24.08
N GLN A 352 -17.18 -29.37 25.12
CA GLN A 352 -17.67 -30.68 25.53
C GLN A 352 -19.08 -30.45 26.08
N GLU A 353 -20.12 -30.90 25.36
CA GLU A 353 -21.47 -30.95 25.91
C GLU A 353 -21.45 -31.93 27.08
N HIS A 354 -21.78 -31.44 28.28
CA HIS A 354 -21.80 -32.21 29.53
C HIS A 354 -23.10 -33.00 29.68
#